data_AF-A0A1I3N7X0-F1
#
_entry.id   AF-A0A1I3N7X0-F1
#
_cell.length_a   1.000
_cell.length_b   1.000
_cell.length_c   1.000
_cell.angle_alpha   90.00
_cell.angle_beta   90.00
_cell.angle_gamma   90.00
#
_symmetry.space_group_name_H-M   'P 1'
#
loop_
_entity.id
_entity.type
_entity.pdbx_description
1 polymer ?
#
loop_
_entity_poly.entity_id
_entity_poly.type
_entity_poly.pdbx_seq_one_letter_code
_entity_poly.pdbx_strand_id
1 'polypeptide(L)' 'MAKTSAERQREYRDRAFKDPFGLNLTRVQVMLDAHPAANLRRMAKYTGKSKRELIEQAINELAAKLNCNYGD' A
#
# COMPACT_ATOMS: atom_id res chain seq x y z
N MET A 1 -14.80 7.33 31.16
CA MET A 1 -13.58 8.14 31.33
C MET A 1 -13.06 8.55 29.97
N ALA A 2 -12.67 9.81 29.79
CA ALA A 2 -12.07 10.26 28.54
C ALA A 2 -10.67 9.62 28.41
N LYS A 3 -10.40 8.95 27.28
CA LYS A 3 -9.11 8.31 27.01
C LYS A 3 -7.98 9.34 27.16
N THR A 4 -6.92 8.97 27.84
CA THR A 4 -5.69 9.75 27.94
C THR A 4 -5.05 9.93 26.56
N SER A 5 -4.22 10.96 26.39
CA SER A 5 -3.48 11.19 25.14
C SER A 5 -2.59 9.99 24.75
N ALA A 6 -1.98 9.33 25.73
CA ALA A 6 -1.16 8.15 25.55
C ALA A 6 -1.97 6.95 25.01
N GLU A 7 -3.18 6.73 25.52
CA GLU A 7 -4.08 5.68 25.04
C GLU A 7 -4.55 5.96 23.61
N ARG A 8 -4.82 7.21 23.26
CA ARG A 8 -5.19 7.60 21.88
C ARG A 8 -4.03 7.41 20.90
N GLN A 9 -2.80 7.74 21.29
CA GLN A 9 -1.62 7.51 20.46
C GLN A 9 -1.32 6.02 20.30
N ARG A 10 -1.54 5.21 21.33
CA ARG A 10 -1.43 3.75 21.26
C ARG A 10 -2.48 3.17 20.30
N GLU A 11 -3.74 3.55 20.43
CA GLU A 11 -4.79 3.13 19.48
C GLU A 11 -4.51 3.61 18.05
N TYR A 12 -3.96 4.80 17.87
CA TYR A 12 -3.56 5.30 16.55
C TYR A 12 -2.41 4.49 15.94
N ARG A 13 -1.43 4.07 16.76
CA ARG A 13 -0.33 3.18 16.34
C ARG A 13 -0.78 1.74 16.10
N ASP A 14 -1.76 1.26 16.86
CA ASP A 14 -2.36 -0.06 16.68
C ASP A 14 -3.30 -0.10 15.46
N ARG A 15 -3.91 1.04 15.12
CA ARG A 15 -4.65 1.29 13.87
C ARG A 15 -3.76 1.70 12.70
N ALA A 16 -2.47 1.98 12.93
CA ALA A 16 -1.57 2.34 11.85
C ALA A 16 -1.60 1.23 10.80
N PHE A 17 -1.59 1.62 9.53
CA PHE A 17 -1.71 0.73 8.37
C PHE A 17 -0.64 -0.37 8.43
N LYS A 18 -0.94 -1.47 9.11
CA LYS A 18 -0.07 -2.65 9.18
C LYS A 18 -0.51 -3.61 8.09
N ASP A 19 0.46 -4.24 7.45
CA ASP A 19 0.19 -5.39 6.60
C ASP A 19 -0.27 -6.60 7.45
N PRO A 20 -0.75 -7.69 6.82
CA PRO A 20 -1.12 -8.92 7.55
C PRO A 20 0.01 -9.54 8.40
N PHE A 21 1.27 -9.13 8.19
CA PHE A 21 2.46 -9.60 8.88
C PHE A 21 2.91 -8.63 10.00
N GLY A 22 2.17 -7.55 10.24
CA GLY A 22 2.43 -6.59 11.31
C GLY A 22 3.44 -5.49 10.97
N LEU A 23 3.91 -5.40 9.73
CA LEU A 23 4.83 -4.37 9.27
C LEU A 23 4.09 -3.07 8.92
N ASN A 24 4.73 -1.93 9.18
CA ASN A 24 4.17 -0.63 8.86
C ASN A 24 4.18 -0.40 7.34
N LEU A 25 3.00 -0.25 6.74
CA LEU A 25 2.86 0.18 5.36
C LEU A 25 3.24 1.66 5.22
N THR A 26 3.93 1.98 4.13
CA THR A 26 4.22 3.35 3.74
C THR A 26 3.13 3.88 2.83
N ARG A 27 2.61 5.08 3.12
CA ARG A 27 1.60 5.73 2.28
C ARG A 27 2.27 6.28 1.00
N VAL A 28 1.82 5.80 -0.15
CA VAL A 28 2.16 6.34 -1.47
C VAL A 28 0.98 7.18 -1.98
N GLN A 29 1.20 8.46 -2.28
CA GLN A 29 0.19 9.35 -2.86
C GLN A 29 0.57 9.70 -4.30
N VAL A 30 -0.31 9.38 -5.25
CA VAL A 30 -0.12 9.66 -6.67
C VAL A 30 -1.44 10.08 -7.32
N MET A 31 -1.34 10.95 -8.32
CA MET A 31 -2.44 11.29 -9.22
C MET A 31 -2.29 10.44 -10.48
N LEU A 32 -3.39 9.85 -10.96
CA LEU A 32 -3.41 9.01 -12.15
C LEU A 32 -4.47 9.54 -13.13
N ASP A 33 -4.19 9.39 -14.41
CA ASP A 33 -5.20 9.60 -15.44
C ASP A 33 -6.35 8.61 -15.30
N ALA A 34 -7.51 8.97 -15.88
CA ALA A 34 -8.73 8.18 -15.80
C ALA A 34 -8.53 6.74 -16.31
N HIS A 35 -7.73 6.57 -17.37
CA HIS A 35 -7.53 5.26 -18.01
C HIS A 35 -6.69 4.29 -17.15
N PRO A 36 -5.47 4.62 -16.68
CA PRO A 36 -4.75 3.80 -15.69
C PRO A 36 -5.54 3.51 -14.41
N ALA A 37 -6.28 4.49 -13.90
CA ALA A 37 -7.12 4.30 -12.71
C ALA A 37 -8.25 3.28 -12.95
N ALA A 38 -8.86 3.28 -14.15
CA ALA A 38 -9.85 2.29 -14.54
C ALA A 38 -9.22 0.90 -14.70
N ASN A 39 -8.03 0.81 -15.30
CA ASN A 39 -7.30 -0.45 -15.45
C ASN A 39 -6.94 -1.06 -14.09
N LEU A 40 -6.47 -0.26 -13.13
CA LEU A 40 -6.20 -0.74 -11.76
C LEU A 40 -7.43 -1.38 -11.11
N ARG A 41 -8.62 -0.79 -11.30
CA ARG A 41 -9.88 -1.35 -10.79
C ARG A 41 -10.23 -2.67 -11.48
N ARG A 42 -10.06 -2.76 -12.80
CA ARG A 42 -10.31 -3.99 -13.58
C ARG A 42 -9.36 -5.12 -13.18
N MET A 43 -8.07 -4.81 -13.03
CA MET A 43 -7.05 -5.78 -12.58
C MET A 43 -7.38 -6.34 -11.21
N ALA A 44 -7.80 -5.49 -10.26
CA ALA A 44 -8.21 -5.94 -8.93
C ALA A 44 -9.39 -6.91 -9.00
N LYS A 45 -10.40 -6.61 -9.83
CA LYS A 45 -11.55 -7.50 -10.04
C LYS A 45 -11.17 -8.84 -10.68
N TYR A 46 -10.28 -8.82 -11.68
CA TYR A 46 -9.90 -10.01 -12.42
C TYR A 46 -8.98 -10.95 -11.63
N THR A 47 -8.04 -10.39 -10.87
CA THR A 47 -7.02 -11.15 -10.13
C THR A 47 -7.43 -11.50 -8.71
N GLY A 48 -8.44 -10.83 -8.15
CA GLY A 48 -8.79 -10.92 -6.73
C GLY A 48 -7.80 -10.21 -5.79
N LYS A 49 -6.71 -9.63 -6.32
CA LYS A 49 -5.71 -8.90 -5.55
C LYS A 49 -6.21 -7.52 -5.15
N SER A 50 -5.75 -7.05 -4.00
CA SER A 50 -5.92 -5.67 -3.59
C SER A 50 -5.13 -4.71 -4.50
N LYS A 51 -5.57 -3.45 -4.57
CA LYS A 51 -4.84 -2.41 -5.30
C LYS A 51 -3.41 -2.23 -4.79
N ARG A 52 -3.17 -2.44 -3.49
CA ARG A 52 -1.84 -2.40 -2.88
C ARG A 52 -0.93 -3.45 -3.51
N GLU A 53 -1.36 -4.71 -3.50
CA GLU A 53 -0.57 -5.82 -4.08
C GLU A 53 -0.27 -5.60 -5.56
N LEU A 54 -1.25 -5.08 -6.31
CA LEU A 54 -1.05 -4.78 -7.74
C LEU A 54 -0.04 -3.64 -7.96
N ILE A 55 -0.09 -2.58 -7.13
CA ILE A 55 0.85 -1.46 -7.21
C ILE A 55 2.25 -1.92 -6.80
N GLU A 56 2.38 -2.67 -5.71
CA GLU A 56 3.67 -3.24 -5.26
C GLU A 56 4.28 -4.14 -6.33
N GLN A 57 3.46 -5.03 -6.93
CA GLN A 57 3.90 -5.89 -8.02
C GLN A 57 4.39 -5.06 -9.21
N ALA A 58 3.63 -4.06 -9.65
CA ALA A 58 4.00 -3.21 -10.78
C ALA A 58 5.30 -2.42 -10.53
N ILE A 59 5.50 -1.91 -9.31
CA ILE A 59 6.72 -1.20 -8.90
C ILE A 59 7.92 -2.15 -8.96
N ASN A 60 7.79 -3.35 -8.36
CA ASN A 60 8.88 -4.33 -8.32
C ASN A 60 9.25 -4.85 -9.72
N GLU A 61 8.25 -5.14 -10.57
CA GLU A 61 8.48 -5.54 -11.95
C GLU A 61 9.19 -4.44 -12.76
N LEU A 62 8.83 -3.18 -12.54
CA LEU A 62 9.48 -2.07 -13.21
C LEU A 62 10.91 -1.86 -12.68
N ALA A 63 11.12 -1.90 -11.37
CA ALA A 63 12.44 -1.76 -10.75
C ALA A 63 13.40 -2.87 -11.20
N ALA A 64 12.91 -4.11 -11.35
CA ALA A 64 13.69 -5.22 -11.89
C ALA A 64 14.07 -4.98 -13.36
N LYS A 65 13.14 -4.49 -14.19
CA LYS A 65 13.43 -4.12 -15.59
C LYS A 65 14.44 -2.98 -15.72
N LEU A 66 14.42 -2.05 -14.77
CA LEU A 66 15.32 -0.90 -14.73
C LEU A 66 16.64 -1.18 -14.00
N ASN A 67 16.83 -2.39 -13.46
CA ASN A 67 17.97 -2.79 -12.65
C ASN A 67 18.25 -1.83 -11.47
N CYS A 68 17.20 -1.39 -10.78
CA CYS A 68 17.27 -0.44 -9.66
C CYS A 68 16.56 -0.96 -8.41
N ASN A 69 16.51 -2.27 -8.22
CA ASN A 69 15.94 -2.86 -7.02
C ASN A 69 16.74 -2.44 -5.78
N TYR A 70 16.02 -2.02 -4.73
CA TYR A 70 16.64 -1.73 -3.45
C TYR A 70 16.75 -3.03 -2.64
N GLY A 71 17.98 -3.55 -2.50
CA GLY A 71 18.28 -4.76 -1.74
C GLY A 71 18.67 -5.95 -2.63
N ASP A 72 19.91 -5.94 -3.09
CA ASP A 72 20.77 -7.13 -3.07
C ASP A 72 21.51 -7.16 -1.72
#